data_AF-A0A660L8P3-F1
#
_entry.id   AF-A0A660L8P3-F1
#
_cell.length_a   1.000
_cell.length_b   1.000
_cell.length_c   1.000
_cell.angle_alpha   90.00
_cell.angle_beta   90.00
_cell.angle_gamma   90.00
#
_symmetry.space_group_name_H-M   'P 1'
#
loop_
_entity.id
_entity.type
_entity.pdbx_description
1 polymer ?
#
loop_
_entity_poly.entity_id
_entity_poly.type
_entity_poly.pdbx_seq_one_letter_code
_entity_poly.pdbx_strand_id
1 'polypeptide(L)'
;MKRHLVLAALATACVAIGCGSTAEKNDYVKSVNEAQAALTKSLSTVNPGGEPEQIAADLDAGGKVIDSTVADLKEITPPDDAEHAHGRLIKGLTQIADTFREGADAARDKDPQKMVKVLGGIQTSAGVKELEAAQQELMASGYKFEES
;
A
#
# COMPACT_ATOMS: atom_id res chain seq x y z
N MET A 1 -32.69 -14.18 23.92
CA MET A 1 -32.07 -14.51 22.62
C MET A 1 -30.57 -14.29 22.74
N LYS A 2 -29.79 -15.37 22.92
CA LYS A 2 -28.33 -15.33 23.06
C LYS A 2 -27.72 -15.53 21.67
N ARG A 3 -27.18 -14.45 21.09
CA ARG A 3 -26.41 -14.49 19.85
C ARG A 3 -24.99 -14.90 20.20
N HIS A 4 -24.70 -16.20 20.09
CA HIS A 4 -23.33 -16.70 20.12
C HIS A 4 -22.71 -16.42 18.75
N LEU A 5 -21.92 -15.35 18.67
CA LEU A 5 -20.94 -15.14 17.60
C LEU A 5 -19.85 -16.20 17.77
N VAL A 6 -19.93 -17.27 16.98
CA VAL A 6 -18.85 -18.23 16.81
C VAL A 6 -18.03 -17.76 15.61
N LEU A 7 -17.00 -16.95 15.86
CA LEU A 7 -15.84 -16.88 14.98
C LEU A 7 -14.69 -17.53 15.74
N ALA A 8 -14.56 -18.84 15.54
CA ALA A 8 -13.48 -19.64 16.09
C ALA A 8 -12.58 -20.11 14.95
N ALA A 9 -11.33 -19.67 15.04
CA ALA A 9 -10.12 -20.39 14.66
C ALA A 9 -9.98 -20.89 13.21
N LEU A 10 -9.18 -20.17 12.41
CA LEU A 10 -8.28 -20.84 11.47
C LEU A 10 -6.86 -20.75 12.03
N ALA A 11 -6.46 -21.85 12.68
CA ALA A 11 -5.16 -22.05 13.27
C ALA A 11 -4.09 -22.27 12.19
N THR A 12 -2.93 -21.69 12.48
CA THR A 12 -1.60 -21.86 11.89
C THR A 12 -1.34 -23.25 11.29
N ALA A 13 -1.13 -23.30 9.97
CA ALA A 13 -0.42 -24.41 9.33
C ALA A 13 0.96 -23.91 8.85
N CYS A 14 1.95 -24.07 9.72
CA CYS A 14 3.35 -24.11 9.33
C CYS A 14 3.61 -25.47 8.69
N VAL A 15 3.71 -25.52 7.36
CA VAL A 15 4.39 -26.62 6.68
C VAL A 15 5.65 -26.02 6.07
N ALA A 16 6.74 -26.13 6.83
CA ALA A 16 8.08 -25.85 6.37
C ALA A 16 8.59 -27.09 5.61
N ILE A 17 8.46 -27.11 4.28
CA ILE A 17 9.36 -27.86 3.38
C ILE A 17 9.49 -27.05 2.08
N GLY A 18 10.45 -26.13 2.07
CA GLY A 18 10.86 -25.39 0.88
C GLY A 18 12.27 -24.86 1.13
N CYS A 19 13.28 -25.50 0.54
CA CYS A 19 14.69 -25.17 0.69
C CYS A 19 14.98 -23.90 -0.14
N GLY A 20 14.75 -22.74 0.48
CA GLY A 20 14.96 -21.38 -0.02
C GLY A 20 14.48 -20.45 1.09
N SER A 21 15.38 -19.65 1.67
CA SER A 21 15.36 -19.36 3.10
C SER A 21 14.07 -18.67 3.57
N THR A 22 13.39 -19.28 4.54
CA THR A 22 12.22 -18.69 5.20
C THR A 22 12.56 -17.34 5.84
N ALA A 23 13.83 -17.11 6.19
CA ALA A 23 14.31 -15.86 6.76
C ALA A 23 14.26 -14.70 5.74
N GLU A 24 14.80 -14.86 4.54
CA GLU A 24 14.78 -13.81 3.51
C GLU A 24 13.35 -13.46 3.09
N LYS A 25 12.48 -14.46 2.96
CA LYS A 25 11.05 -14.22 2.69
C LYS A 25 10.38 -13.44 3.83
N ASN A 26 10.70 -13.76 5.08
CA ASN A 26 10.14 -13.04 6.24
C ASN A 26 10.61 -11.59 6.31
N ASP A 27 11.91 -11.33 6.05
CA ASP A 27 12.47 -9.98 6.04
C ASP A 27 11.89 -9.13 4.91
N TYR A 28 11.70 -9.75 3.73
CA TYR A 28 11.01 -9.11 2.61
C TYR A 28 9.55 -8.79 2.94
N VAL A 29 8.80 -9.76 3.49
CA VAL A 29 7.40 -9.54 3.93
C VAL A 29 7.31 -8.38 4.92
N LYS A 30 8.23 -8.31 5.89
CA LYS A 30 8.26 -7.22 6.87
C LYS A 30 8.36 -5.86 6.18
N SER A 31 9.25 -5.74 5.21
CA SER A 31 9.44 -4.49 4.46
C SER A 31 8.20 -4.11 3.64
N VAL A 32 7.53 -5.10 3.04
CA VAL A 32 6.25 -4.88 2.33
C VAL A 32 5.14 -4.49 3.29
N ASN A 33 5.05 -5.09 4.48
CA ASN A 33 4.06 -4.72 5.51
C ASN A 33 4.29 -3.29 6.02
N GLU A 34 5.55 -2.88 6.22
CA GLU A 34 5.90 -1.50 6.60
C GLU A 34 5.45 -0.52 5.52
N ALA A 35 5.63 -0.86 4.24
CA ALA A 35 5.15 -0.05 3.12
C ALA A 35 3.62 0.06 3.08
N GLN A 36 2.90 -1.05 3.31
CA GLN A 36 1.44 -1.04 3.41
C GLN A 36 0.95 -0.20 4.58
N ALA A 37 1.60 -0.29 5.74
CA ALA A 37 1.27 0.51 6.91
C ALA A 37 1.50 2.02 6.65
N ALA A 38 2.59 2.38 5.98
CA ALA A 38 2.90 3.75 5.59
C ALA A 38 1.83 4.31 4.63
N LEU A 39 1.40 3.52 3.65
CA LEU A 39 0.30 3.88 2.74
C LEU A 39 -1.03 4.08 3.49
N THR A 40 -1.43 3.12 4.33
CA THR A 40 -2.66 3.20 5.12
C THR A 40 -2.66 4.43 6.04
N LYS A 41 -1.52 4.71 6.67
CA LYS A 41 -1.35 5.92 7.48
C LYS A 41 -1.45 7.20 6.65
N SER A 42 -0.86 7.22 5.46
CA SER A 42 -0.93 8.38 4.55
C SER A 42 -2.35 8.66 4.08
N LEU A 43 -3.13 7.60 3.83
CA LEU A 43 -4.55 7.73 3.47
C LEU A 43 -5.40 8.21 4.66
N SER A 44 -5.12 7.75 5.88
CA SER A 44 -5.91 8.10 7.06
C SER A 44 -5.66 9.52 7.57
N THR A 45 -4.53 10.14 7.22
CA THR A 45 -4.23 11.53 7.57
C THR A 45 -4.96 12.55 6.70
N VAL A 46 -5.46 12.16 5.52
CA VAL A 46 -6.16 13.08 4.63
C VAL A 46 -7.57 13.34 5.17
N ASN A 47 -7.86 14.59 5.55
CA ASN A 47 -9.21 15.01 5.92
C ASN A 47 -9.93 15.69 4.74
N PRO A 48 -10.74 14.97 3.94
CA PRO A 48 -11.40 15.52 2.76
C PRO A 48 -12.45 16.59 3.07
N GLY A 49 -12.84 16.77 4.34
CA GLY A 49 -13.77 17.81 4.78
C GLY A 49 -13.09 19.07 5.34
N GLY A 50 -11.76 19.18 5.26
CA GLY A 50 -11.00 20.33 5.75
C GLY A 50 -10.97 21.53 4.78
N GLU A 51 -10.26 22.58 5.19
CA GLU A 51 -9.97 23.72 4.31
C GLU A 51 -9.04 23.28 3.16
N PRO A 52 -9.16 23.85 1.94
CA PRO A 52 -8.38 23.43 0.78
C PRO A 52 -6.86 23.44 1.01
N GLU A 53 -6.35 24.45 1.73
CA GLU A 53 -4.94 24.56 2.07
C GLU A 53 -4.48 23.43 3.02
N GLN A 54 -5.33 22.99 3.95
CA GLN A 54 -5.04 21.86 4.83
C GLN A 54 -5.08 20.54 4.04
N ILE A 55 -6.06 20.36 3.16
CA ILE A 55 -6.16 19.17 2.31
C ILE A 55 -4.91 19.04 1.43
N ALA A 56 -4.47 20.15 0.82
CA ALA A 56 -3.26 20.17 0.02
C ALA A 56 -2.02 19.77 0.85
N ALA A 57 -1.90 20.29 2.08
CA ALA A 57 -0.80 19.95 2.98
C ALA A 57 -0.81 18.47 3.38
N ASP A 58 -1.99 17.91 3.71
CA ASP A 58 -2.13 16.50 4.09
C ASP A 58 -1.79 15.57 2.92
N LEU A 59 -2.25 15.89 1.71
CA LEU A 59 -1.95 15.14 0.50
C LEU A 59 -0.46 15.20 0.13
N ASP A 60 0.17 16.37 0.20
CA ASP A 60 1.61 16.51 0.02
C ASP A 60 2.40 15.68 1.04
N ALA A 61 1.98 15.70 2.30
CA ALA A 61 2.63 14.94 3.37
C ALA A 61 2.51 13.44 3.12
N GLY A 62 1.32 12.96 2.76
CA GLY A 62 1.09 11.56 2.39
C GLY A 62 1.90 11.13 1.18
N GLY A 63 1.95 11.96 0.12
CA GLY A 63 2.76 11.68 -1.07
C GLY A 63 4.24 11.55 -0.74
N LYS A 64 4.79 12.42 0.13
CA LYS A 64 6.19 12.34 0.59
C LYS A 64 6.49 11.09 1.40
N VAL A 65 5.57 10.65 2.26
CA VAL A 65 5.73 9.39 3.01
C VAL A 65 5.78 8.20 2.04
N ILE A 66 4.92 8.19 1.02
CA ILE A 66 4.92 7.16 -0.01
C ILE A 66 6.22 7.22 -0.83
N ASP A 67 6.70 8.40 -1.21
CA ASP A 67 7.97 8.56 -1.93
C ASP A 67 9.18 8.07 -1.12
N SER A 68 9.20 8.34 0.19
CA SER A 68 10.22 7.78 1.10
C SER A 68 10.14 6.25 1.14
N THR A 69 8.94 5.71 1.26
CA THR A 69 8.70 4.25 1.26
C THR A 69 9.18 3.62 -0.05
N VAL A 70 8.94 4.28 -1.19
CA VAL A 70 9.44 3.85 -2.50
C VAL A 70 10.96 3.88 -2.57
N ALA A 71 11.60 4.88 -1.96
CA ALA A 71 13.06 4.93 -1.89
C ALA A 71 13.60 3.77 -1.05
N ASP A 72 13.03 3.53 0.13
CA ASP A 72 13.41 2.42 1.02
C ASP A 72 13.25 1.07 0.32
N LEU A 73 12.13 0.85 -0.39
CA LEU A 73 11.91 -0.38 -1.15
C LEU A 73 12.95 -0.57 -2.25
N LYS A 74 13.37 0.49 -2.96
CA LYS A 74 14.39 0.40 -4.01
C LYS A 74 15.78 0.00 -3.48
N GLU A 75 16.04 0.19 -2.20
CA GLU A 75 17.29 -0.23 -1.56
C GLU A 75 17.28 -1.71 -1.15
N ILE A 76 16.11 -2.34 -1.16
CA ILE A 76 15.96 -3.76 -0.84
C ILE A 76 16.26 -4.58 -2.09
N THR A 77 17.10 -5.60 -1.93
CA THR A 77 17.23 -6.66 -2.95
C THR A 77 16.11 -7.67 -2.72
N PRO A 78 15.09 -7.76 -3.60
CA PRO A 78 14.04 -8.75 -3.44
C PRO A 78 14.60 -10.16 -3.72
N PRO A 79 14.03 -11.22 -3.14
CA PRO A 79 14.29 -12.58 -3.60
C PRO A 79 13.91 -12.75 -5.07
N ASP A 80 14.59 -13.65 -5.79
CA ASP A 80 14.40 -13.86 -7.23
C ASP A 80 12.93 -14.13 -7.62
N ASP A 81 12.19 -14.86 -6.78
CA ASP A 81 10.78 -15.20 -7.00
C ASP A 81 9.80 -14.05 -6.66
N ALA A 82 10.32 -12.92 -6.17
CA ALA A 82 9.58 -11.71 -5.83
C ALA A 82 10.01 -10.48 -6.64
N GLU A 83 11.03 -10.56 -7.50
CA GLU A 83 11.61 -9.41 -8.21
C GLU A 83 10.58 -8.64 -9.04
N HIS A 84 9.76 -9.35 -9.81
CA HIS A 84 8.74 -8.71 -10.65
C HIS A 84 7.60 -8.09 -9.81
N ALA A 85 7.11 -8.80 -8.79
CA ALA A 85 6.16 -8.24 -7.84
C ALA A 85 6.71 -7.02 -7.09
N HIS A 86 7.99 -7.03 -6.72
CA HIS A 86 8.66 -5.90 -6.08
C HIS A 86 8.67 -4.66 -6.98
N GLY A 87 8.99 -4.84 -8.27
CA GLY A 87 8.89 -3.76 -9.26
C GLY A 87 7.47 -3.20 -9.38
N ARG A 88 6.45 -4.05 -9.29
CA ARG A 88 5.04 -3.61 -9.27
C ARG A 88 4.67 -2.85 -8.01
N LEU A 89 5.17 -3.24 -6.84
CA LEU A 89 4.96 -2.48 -5.59
C LEU A 89 5.50 -1.06 -5.71
N ILE A 90 6.76 -0.92 -6.14
CA ILE A 90 7.42 0.38 -6.37
C ILE A 90 6.59 1.23 -7.34
N LYS A 91 6.20 0.64 -8.48
CA LYS A 91 5.40 1.34 -9.49
C LYS A 91 4.04 1.77 -8.96
N GLY A 92 3.34 0.87 -8.26
CA GLY A 92 2.02 1.12 -7.70
C GLY A 92 2.03 2.26 -6.68
N LEU A 93 2.98 2.22 -5.74
CA LEU A 93 3.17 3.28 -4.74
C LEU A 93 3.54 4.62 -5.40
N THR A 94 4.45 4.62 -6.38
CA THR A 94 4.82 5.84 -7.13
C THR A 94 3.59 6.49 -7.77
N GLN A 95 2.73 5.69 -8.41
CA GLN A 95 1.51 6.19 -9.05
C GLN A 95 0.48 6.72 -8.04
N ILE A 96 0.42 6.14 -6.84
CA ILE A 96 -0.44 6.67 -5.76
C ILE A 96 0.13 7.99 -5.24
N ALA A 97 1.45 8.11 -5.07
CA ALA A 97 2.09 9.38 -4.69
C ALA A 97 1.81 10.48 -5.73
N ASP A 98 1.90 10.15 -7.03
CA ASP A 98 1.51 11.07 -8.11
C ASP A 98 0.04 11.51 -7.97
N THR A 99 -0.86 10.57 -7.67
CA THR A 99 -2.29 10.86 -7.45
C THR A 99 -2.50 11.80 -6.24
N PHE A 100 -1.72 11.64 -5.18
CA PHE A 100 -1.74 12.54 -4.02
C PHE A 100 -1.31 13.96 -4.41
N ARG A 101 -0.23 14.09 -5.20
CA ARG A 101 0.25 15.39 -5.69
C ARG A 101 -0.78 16.06 -6.59
N GLU A 102 -1.40 15.32 -7.51
CA GLU A 102 -2.51 15.83 -8.35
C GLU A 102 -3.70 16.31 -7.51
N GLY A 103 -4.01 15.59 -6.42
CA GLY A 103 -5.05 15.99 -5.48
C GLY A 103 -4.69 17.25 -4.70
N ALA A 104 -3.43 17.36 -4.28
CA ALA A 104 -2.93 18.54 -3.57
C ALA A 104 -2.98 19.79 -4.46
N ASP A 105 -2.62 19.65 -5.74
CA ASP A 105 -2.71 20.72 -6.72
C ASP A 105 -4.17 21.12 -6.96
N ALA A 106 -5.09 20.16 -7.10
CA ALA A 106 -6.51 20.46 -7.21
C ALA A 106 -7.06 21.20 -5.98
N ALA A 107 -6.60 20.85 -4.77
CA ALA A 107 -6.98 21.54 -3.55
C ALA A 107 -6.44 22.98 -3.50
N ARG A 108 -5.17 23.21 -3.88
CA ARG A 108 -4.59 24.57 -4.00
C ARG A 108 -5.33 25.43 -5.01
N ASP A 109 -5.71 24.83 -6.13
CA ASP A 109 -6.47 25.49 -7.20
C ASP A 109 -7.94 25.75 -6.82
N LYS A 110 -8.38 25.27 -5.64
CA LYS A 110 -9.78 25.33 -5.16
C LYS A 110 -10.74 24.70 -6.17
N ASP A 111 -10.32 23.59 -6.79
CA ASP A 111 -11.09 22.80 -7.74
C ASP A 111 -11.63 21.53 -7.06
N PRO A 112 -12.79 21.61 -6.36
CA PRO A 112 -13.36 20.47 -5.67
C PRO A 112 -13.81 19.36 -6.62
N GLN A 113 -14.13 19.66 -7.88
CA GLN A 113 -14.56 18.66 -8.86
C GLN A 113 -13.37 17.80 -9.30
N LYS A 114 -12.23 18.43 -9.59
CA LYS A 114 -10.98 17.72 -9.88
C LYS A 114 -10.52 16.94 -8.65
N MET A 115 -10.58 17.52 -7.46
CA MET A 115 -10.20 16.83 -6.22
C MET A 115 -11.04 15.56 -5.99
N VAL A 116 -12.37 15.64 -6.11
CA VAL A 116 -13.26 14.48 -5.99
C VAL A 116 -12.95 13.42 -7.06
N LYS A 117 -12.67 13.84 -8.30
CA LYS A 117 -12.32 12.92 -9.39
C LYS A 117 -11.00 12.19 -9.12
N VAL A 118 -9.96 12.92 -8.70
CA VAL A 118 -8.64 12.37 -8.40
C VAL A 118 -8.73 11.40 -7.22
N LEU A 119 -9.25 11.86 -6.08
CA LEU A 119 -9.30 11.05 -4.86
C LEU A 119 -10.31 9.90 -4.94
N GLY A 120 -11.49 10.14 -5.54
CA GLY A 120 -12.49 9.10 -5.78
C GLY A 120 -12.02 8.01 -6.75
N GLY A 121 -11.03 8.32 -7.59
CA GLY A 121 -10.41 7.37 -8.53
C GLY A 121 -9.32 6.49 -7.92
N ILE A 122 -8.81 6.81 -6.72
CA ILE A 122 -7.64 6.12 -6.13
C ILE A 122 -7.84 4.61 -6.07
N GLN A 123 -8.99 4.14 -5.57
CA GLN A 123 -9.27 2.70 -5.39
C GLN A 123 -9.27 1.91 -6.70
N THR A 124 -9.53 2.58 -7.83
CA THR A 124 -9.55 1.94 -9.16
C THR A 124 -8.38 2.37 -10.05
N SER A 125 -7.43 3.12 -9.46
CA SER A 125 -6.27 3.68 -10.14
C SER A 125 -5.33 2.58 -10.65
N ALA A 126 -4.48 2.96 -11.61
CA ALA A 126 -3.41 2.07 -12.06
C ALA A 126 -2.49 1.66 -10.89
N GLY A 127 -2.24 2.58 -9.94
CA GLY A 127 -1.38 2.31 -8.79
C GLY A 127 -1.91 1.18 -7.91
N VAL A 128 -3.20 1.24 -7.55
CA VAL A 128 -3.84 0.18 -6.74
C VAL A 128 -3.83 -1.16 -7.48
N LYS A 129 -4.08 -1.18 -8.79
CA LYS A 129 -4.03 -2.41 -9.59
C LYS A 129 -2.64 -3.04 -9.61
N GLU A 130 -1.58 -2.22 -9.65
CA GLU A 130 -0.21 -2.74 -9.56
C GLU A 130 0.07 -3.33 -8.17
N LEU A 131 -0.42 -2.71 -7.09
CA LEU A 131 -0.31 -3.27 -5.73
C LEU A 131 -1.06 -4.59 -5.59
N GLU A 132 -2.30 -4.68 -6.10
CA GLU A 132 -3.10 -5.91 -6.10
C GLU A 132 -2.40 -7.02 -6.88
N ALA A 133 -1.89 -6.71 -8.07
CA ALA A 133 -1.16 -7.67 -8.89
C ALA A 133 0.12 -8.16 -8.19
N ALA A 134 0.88 -7.25 -7.57
CA ALA A 134 2.08 -7.62 -6.80
C ALA A 134 1.74 -8.54 -5.62
N GLN A 135 0.70 -8.22 -4.86
CA GLN A 135 0.28 -9.02 -3.71
C GLN A 135 -0.16 -10.42 -4.14
N GLN A 136 -0.95 -10.52 -5.23
CA GLN A 136 -1.37 -11.81 -5.78
C GLN A 136 -0.18 -12.68 -6.22
N GLU A 137 0.81 -12.07 -6.88
CA GLU A 137 2.01 -12.76 -7.32
C GLU A 137 2.86 -13.25 -6.14
N LEU A 138 3.02 -12.42 -5.10
CA LEU A 138 3.74 -12.80 -3.89
C LEU A 138 3.03 -13.95 -3.15
N MET A 139 1.69 -13.90 -3.02
CA MET A 139 0.93 -15.01 -2.44
C MET A 139 1.07 -16.29 -3.25
N ALA A 140 1.04 -16.21 -4.58
CA ALA A 140 1.27 -17.35 -5.47
C ALA A 140 2.68 -17.96 -5.31
N SER A 141 3.67 -17.13 -4.96
CA SER A 141 5.06 -17.53 -4.66
C SER A 141 5.29 -17.95 -3.21
N GLY A 142 4.21 -18.09 -2.43
CA GLY A 142 4.24 -18.63 -1.06
C GLY A 142 4.56 -17.61 0.03
N TYR A 143 4.56 -16.31 -0.28
CA TYR A 143 4.68 -15.25 0.72
C TYR A 143 3.38 -15.12 1.51
N LYS A 144 3.49 -14.91 2.83
CA LYS A 144 2.35 -14.72 3.73
C LYS A 144 2.44 -13.33 4.33
N PHE A 145 1.44 -12.50 4.08
CA PHE A 145 1.34 -11.15 4.65
C PHE A 145 0.45 -11.20 5.91
N GLU A 146 0.69 -10.30 6.85
CA GLU A 146 -0.21 -10.14 7.99
C GLU A 146 -1.47 -9.41 7.50
N GLU A 147 -2.66 -9.96 7.74
CA GLU A 147 -3.89 -9.22 7.52
C GLU A 147 -4.02 -8.15 8.62
N SER A 148 -4.07 -6.88 8.21
CA SER A 148 -4.34 -5.73 9.08
C SER A 148 -5.83 -5.56 9.36
#